data_AF-A0A2W4ZYG9-F1
#
_entry.id   AF-A0A2W4ZYG9-F1
#
_cell.length_a   1.000
_cell.length_b   1.000
_cell.length_c   1.000
_cell.angle_alpha   90.00
_cell.angle_beta   90.00
_cell.angle_gamma   90.00
#
_symmetry.space_group_name_H-M   'P 1'
#
loop_
_entity.id
_entity.type
_entity.pdbx_description
1 polymer ?
#
loop_
_entity_poly.entity_id
_entity_poly.type
_entity_poly.pdbx_seq_one_letter_code
_entity_poly.pdbx_strand_id
1 'polypeptide(L)' 'AAGEAPIEGVDAEALAAGLRRRGHRAAATVADARALAAELAGVVRADDLVVCLGAGDITKWAAGLADAISEARG' A
#
# COMPACT_ATOMS: atom_id res chain seq x y z
N ALA A 1 8.47 6.01 -10.05
CA ALA A 1 9.64 5.26 -10.56
C ALA A 1 10.92 5.98 -10.16
N ALA A 2 12.05 5.29 -10.05
CA ALA A 2 13.33 5.88 -9.67
C ALA A 2 14.06 6.59 -10.85
N GLY A 3 13.31 7.10 -11.83
CA GLY A 3 13.83 7.73 -13.06
C GLY A 3 14.00 6.78 -14.25
N GLU A 4 13.67 5.50 -14.11
CA GLU A 4 13.71 4.51 -15.19
C GLU A 4 12.54 4.68 -16.16
N ALA A 5 12.77 4.33 -17.43
CA ALA A 5 11.73 4.24 -18.43
C ALA A 5 10.76 3.09 -18.08
N PRO A 6 9.44 3.28 -18.24
CA PRO A 6 8.48 2.21 -18.04
C PRO A 6 8.75 1.01 -18.97
N ILE A 7 8.59 -0.20 -18.44
CA ILE A 7 8.63 -1.44 -19.21
C ILE A 7 7.18 -1.92 -19.39
N GLU A 8 6.81 -2.27 -20.62
CA GLU A 8 5.47 -2.78 -20.92
C GLU A 8 5.13 -4.01 -20.07
N GLY A 9 3.96 -3.97 -19.42
CA GLY A 9 3.48 -5.06 -18.57
C GLY A 9 4.16 -5.17 -17.20
N VAL A 10 5.06 -4.25 -16.84
CA VAL A 10 5.74 -4.22 -15.53
C VAL A 10 5.26 -3.02 -14.72
N ASP A 11 4.17 -3.23 -13.98
CA ASP A 11 3.58 -2.22 -13.10
C ASP A 11 2.92 -2.86 -11.85
N ALA A 12 2.39 -1.99 -10.97
CA ALA A 12 1.75 -2.41 -9.73
C ALA A 12 0.49 -3.25 -9.96
N GLU A 13 -0.29 -2.97 -11.02
CA GLU A 13 -1.51 -3.71 -11.34
C GLU A 13 -1.19 -5.12 -11.82
N ALA A 14 -0.20 -5.25 -12.72
CA ALA A 14 0.29 -6.54 -13.20
C ALA A 14 0.83 -7.39 -12.04
N LEU A 15 1.57 -6.79 -11.10
CA LEU A 15 2.05 -7.46 -9.90
C LEU A 15 0.90 -7.91 -9.00
N ALA A 16 -0.01 -7.01 -8.62
CA ALA A 16 -1.15 -7.34 -7.77
C ALA A 16 -2.03 -8.42 -8.39
N ALA A 17 -2.28 -8.36 -9.71
CA ALA A 17 -3.00 -9.40 -10.44
C ALA A 17 -2.28 -10.75 -10.39
N GLY A 18 -0.94 -10.75 -10.55
CA GLY A 18 -0.12 -11.96 -10.42
C GLY A 18 -0.19 -12.59 -9.03
N LEU A 19 -0.14 -11.76 -7.97
CA LEU A 19 -0.27 -12.19 -6.58
C LEU A 19 -1.64 -12.81 -6.30
N ARG A 20 -2.71 -12.14 -6.75
CA ARG A 20 -4.09 -12.64 -6.63
C ARG A 20 -4.27 -13.99 -7.32
N ARG A 21 -3.75 -14.14 -8.55
CA ARG A 21 -3.77 -15.43 -9.29
C ARG A 21 -3.06 -16.57 -8.55
N ARG A 22 -2.08 -16.26 -7.71
CA ARG A 22 -1.33 -17.25 -6.91
C ARG A 22 -1.89 -17.47 -5.49
N GLY A 23 -3.04 -16.89 -5.16
CA GLY A 23 -3.74 -17.12 -3.90
C GLY A 23 -3.66 -15.99 -2.87
N HIS A 24 -2.89 -14.93 -3.14
CA HIS A 24 -2.86 -13.73 -2.29
C HIS A 24 -4.06 -12.83 -2.61
N ARG A 25 -5.26 -13.25 -2.19
CA ARG A 25 -6.53 -12.60 -2.54
C ARG A 25 -6.66 -11.14 -2.07
N ALA A 26 -5.95 -10.77 -1.01
CA ALA A 26 -5.98 -9.42 -0.44
C ALA A 26 -4.96 -8.45 -1.07
N ALA A 27 -4.16 -8.88 -2.07
CA ALA A 27 -3.23 -7.98 -2.73
C ALA A 27 -4.00 -6.96 -3.60
N ALA A 28 -3.83 -5.67 -3.27
CA ALA A 28 -4.48 -4.55 -3.94
C ALA A 28 -3.48 -3.41 -4.19
N THR A 29 -3.83 -2.54 -5.12
CA THR A 29 -3.14 -1.28 -5.39
C THR A 29 -3.85 -0.14 -4.67
N VAL A 30 -3.12 0.93 -4.38
CA VAL A 30 -3.64 2.17 -3.80
C VAL A 30 -3.12 3.34 -4.62
N ALA A 31 -3.95 4.36 -4.81
CA ALA A 31 -3.58 5.52 -5.64
C ALA A 31 -2.55 6.43 -4.94
N ASP A 32 -2.69 6.59 -3.62
CA ASP A 32 -1.85 7.48 -2.81
C ASP A 32 -1.87 7.09 -1.32
N ALA A 33 -1.12 7.84 -0.51
CA ALA A 33 -1.02 7.62 0.93
C ALA A 33 -2.35 7.81 1.68
N ARG A 34 -3.24 8.69 1.19
CA ARG A 34 -4.55 8.93 1.81
C ARG A 34 -5.48 7.75 1.55
N ALA A 35 -5.49 7.24 0.32
CA ALA A 35 -6.22 6.03 -0.04
C ALA A 35 -5.72 4.83 0.80
N LEU A 36 -4.39 4.70 0.99
CA LEU A 36 -3.82 3.68 1.86
C LEU A 36 -4.34 3.77 3.30
N ALA A 37 -4.37 4.97 3.89
CA ALA A 37 -4.87 5.16 5.25
C ALA A 37 -6.37 4.79 5.37
N ALA A 38 -7.19 5.17 4.40
CA ALA A 38 -8.60 4.83 4.37
C ALA A 38 -8.85 3.31 4.27
N GLU A 39 -8.12 2.61 3.40
CA GLU A 39 -8.20 1.15 3.29
C GLU A 39 -7.76 0.47 4.59
N LEU A 40 -6.63 0.92 5.18
CA LEU A 40 -6.13 0.35 6.42
C LEU A 40 -7.08 0.60 7.60
N ALA A 41 -7.72 1.77 7.70
CA ALA A 41 -8.71 2.08 8.72
C ALA A 41 -9.87 1.07 8.78
N GLY A 42 -10.23 0.46 7.64
CA GLY A 42 -11.28 -0.56 7.55
C GLY A 42 -10.85 -1.98 7.94
N VAL A 43 -9.55 -2.28 8.00
CA VAL A 43 -9.06 -3.66 8.16
C VAL A 43 -8.17 -3.86 9.39
N VAL A 44 -7.45 -2.83 9.84
CA VAL A 44 -6.52 -2.94 10.97
C VAL A 44 -7.25 -3.01 12.31
N ARG A 45 -6.74 -3.88 13.18
CA ARG A 45 -7.24 -4.14 14.52
C ARG A 45 -6.19 -3.75 15.57
N ALA A 46 -6.63 -3.73 16.82
CA ALA A 46 -5.69 -3.61 17.94
C ALA A 46 -4.65 -4.73 17.85
N ASP A 47 -3.40 -4.40 18.18
CA ASP A 47 -2.24 -5.28 18.17
C ASP A 47 -1.77 -5.78 16.79
N ASP A 48 -2.34 -5.27 15.69
CA ASP A 48 -1.81 -5.53 14.34
C ASP A 48 -0.46 -4.81 14.12
N LEU A 49 0.44 -5.48 13.41
CA LEU A 49 1.69 -4.90 12.94
C LEU A 49 1.58 -4.50 11.46
N VAL A 50 1.74 -3.20 11.18
CA VAL A 50 1.80 -2.67 9.81
C VAL A 50 3.26 -2.53 9.38
N VAL A 51 3.65 -3.27 8.34
CA VAL A 51 5.00 -3.21 7.78
C VAL A 51 4.99 -2.42 6.48
N CYS A 52 5.59 -1.23 6.50
CA CYS A 52 5.85 -0.43 5.30
C CYS A 52 7.17 -0.88 4.67
N LEU A 53 7.11 -1.66 3.58
CA LEU A 53 8.29 -2.24 2.93
C LEU A 53 8.50 -1.68 1.52
N GLY A 54 9.73 -1.24 1.25
CA GLY A 54 10.16 -0.80 -0.07
C GLY A 54 11.29 0.23 0.04
N ALA A 55 11.60 0.87 -1.08
CA ALA A 55 12.48 2.02 -1.15
C ALA A 55 11.70 3.26 -1.67
N GLY A 56 12.37 4.41 -1.72
CA GLY A 56 11.77 5.64 -2.23
C GLY A 56 10.78 6.26 -1.23
N ASP A 57 9.57 6.59 -1.69
CA ASP A 57 8.62 7.39 -0.91
C ASP A 57 7.95 6.65 0.25
N ILE A 58 8.09 5.32 0.33
CA ILE A 58 7.42 4.52 1.38
C ILE A 58 7.81 4.95 2.80
N THR A 59 9.05 5.40 3.02
CA THR A 59 9.49 5.92 4.32
C THR A 59 8.77 7.21 4.68
N LYS A 60 8.48 8.07 3.70
CA LYS A 60 7.71 9.30 3.91
C LYS A 60 6.26 8.97 4.25
N TRP A 61 5.68 7.96 3.61
CA TRP A 61 4.31 7.53 3.88
C TRP A 61 4.23 6.93 5.29
N ALA A 62 5.17 6.07 5.66
CA ALA A 62 5.22 5.42 6.96
C ALA A 62 5.27 6.44 8.13
N ALA A 63 5.98 7.57 7.94
CA ALA A 63 6.18 8.57 8.98
C ALA A 63 4.86 9.20 9.52
N GLY A 64 3.78 9.22 8.73
CA GLY A 64 2.48 9.77 9.14
C GLY A 64 1.31 8.79 9.03
N LEU A 65 1.58 7.53 8.67
CA LEU A 65 0.51 6.58 8.34
C LEU A 65 -0.39 6.25 9.52
N ALA A 66 0.19 6.08 10.72
CA ALA A 66 -0.58 5.74 11.92
C ALA A 66 -1.58 6.84 12.31
N ASP A 67 -1.14 8.10 12.25
CA ASP A 67 -1.99 9.26 12.52
C ASP A 67 -3.10 9.37 11.48
N ALA A 68 -2.75 9.21 10.19
CA ALA A 68 -3.72 9.25 9.10
C ALA A 68 -4.78 8.14 9.17
N ILE A 69 -4.39 6.92 9.60
CA ILE A 69 -5.34 5.82 9.85
C ILE A 69 -6.29 6.19 10.99
N SER A 70 -5.76 6.77 12.07
CA SER A 70 -6.55 7.17 13.23
C SER A 70 -7.57 8.26 12.85
N GLU A 71 -7.13 9.27 12.10
CA GLU A 71 -8.01 10.33 11.58
C GLU A 71 -9.09 9.77 10.65
N ALA A 72 -8.77 8.79 9.80
CA ALA A 72 -9.74 8.16 8.91
C ALA A 72 -10.81 7.31 9.66
N ARG A 73 -10.58 6.94 10.93
CA ARG A 73 -11.53 6.18 11.75
C ARG A 73 -12.54 7.07 12.50
N GLY A 74 -12.24 8.35 12.70
CA GLY A 74 -13.02 9.28 13.51
C GLY A 74 -12.52 9.37 14.94
#